data_AF-A0A6A3SMJ3-F1
#
_entry.id   AF-A0A6A3SMJ3-F1
#
_cell.length_a   1.000
_cell.length_b   1.000
_cell.length_c   1.000
_cell.angle_alpha   90.00
_cell.angle_beta   90.00
_cell.angle_gamma   90.00
#
_symmetry.space_group_name_H-M   'P 1'
#
loop_
_entity.id
_entity.type
_entity.pdbx_description
1 polymer ?
#
loop_
_entity_poly.entity_id
_entity_poly.type
_entity_poly.pdbx_seq_one_letter_code
_entity_poly.pdbx_strand_id
1 'polypeptide(L)'
;MFNARCGLKRVYLVAFATWQAFALHFQQVSAAVAPNELLGTCFDDAWAASISANLSISATDRDSAGTLVNPFLHGALSTPRFRVNDARTARARDELFQSDCMPSDSVFYGVGARVDSDGNVIDPGRVNGTLILEIDKWSSHSLSSTLLAILAQELLGYEVSFFQASGSADMTQRMSSVKTGTCSPTHANIEVWMDAATVRSLSVYSNESSFVGSVGYDGLSGLFASTSLIETGLTASPPFSADFWRDYRDKDALIHELRASVLFDNPDHYPPKESGCADGVLGCKDSCSKSEACTTRELKGDECLVVIMMDASYDVGYLQATMSNNGIPAYFCFLGIAGAAKYVAEALANKTPVAFYNYQPDEFFQHYIGEIERVALPWATPELTGVNTGEFGEMAMGMLPTTPFGLTFRMYYLGSTLPMFYRRTKGEWQVL
;
A
#
# COMPACT_ATOMS: atom_id res chain seq x y z
N MET A 1 19.44 13.67 4.00
CA MET A 1 20.40 13.73 5.13
C MET A 1 19.71 13.22 6.39
N PHE A 2 19.67 11.91 6.59
CA PHE A 2 19.30 11.29 7.87
C PHE A 2 20.54 10.58 8.39
N ASN A 3 21.12 11.06 9.49
CA ASN A 3 22.25 10.38 10.11
C ASN A 3 21.70 9.18 10.90
N ALA A 4 21.96 7.96 10.43
CA ALA A 4 21.34 6.72 10.88
C ALA A 4 21.78 6.27 12.29
N ARG A 5 21.38 7.04 13.31
CA ARG A 5 21.44 6.67 14.74
C ARG A 5 20.06 6.43 15.38
N CYS A 6 18.99 6.80 14.68
CA CYS A 6 17.63 6.46 15.07
C CYS A 6 17.47 4.93 15.23
N GLY A 7 16.56 4.50 16.10
CA GLY A 7 16.04 3.13 16.15
C GLY A 7 15.62 2.58 14.79
N LEU A 8 15.57 3.41 13.74
CA LEU A 8 15.61 3.00 12.34
C LEU A 8 16.71 1.97 12.03
N LYS A 9 17.90 1.91 12.67
CA LYS A 9 18.79 0.74 12.48
C LYS A 9 18.23 -0.59 13.01
N ARG A 10 17.31 -0.55 13.99
CA ARG A 10 16.49 -1.69 14.45
C ARG A 10 15.25 -1.89 13.57
N VAL A 11 14.60 -0.84 13.07
CA VAL A 11 13.54 -0.93 12.03
C VAL A 11 14.11 -1.51 10.71
N TYR A 12 15.35 -1.15 10.37
CA TYR A 12 16.11 -1.67 9.23
C TYR A 12 16.68 -3.07 9.51
N LEU A 13 16.57 -3.60 10.73
CA LEU A 13 16.73 -5.03 10.99
C LEU A 13 15.40 -5.79 10.89
N VAL A 14 14.27 -5.06 10.84
CA VAL A 14 12.92 -5.58 10.55
C VAL A 14 12.61 -5.52 9.04
N ALA A 15 13.27 -4.65 8.27
CA ALA A 15 13.13 -4.55 6.81
C ALA A 15 14.42 -4.85 6.00
N PHE A 16 15.58 -5.02 6.63
CA PHE A 16 16.85 -5.31 5.94
C PHE A 16 17.74 -6.28 6.73
N ALA A 17 17.51 -7.57 6.51
CA ALA A 17 18.53 -8.61 6.71
C ALA A 17 18.61 -9.47 5.44
N THR A 18 19.48 -9.02 4.53
CA THR A 18 20.23 -9.82 3.54
C THR A 18 19.45 -10.85 2.71
N TRP A 19 18.93 -10.41 1.56
CA TRP A 19 18.63 -11.30 0.43
C TRP A 19 19.82 -11.31 -0.53
N GLN A 20 20.83 -12.12 -0.22
CA GLN A 20 21.79 -12.57 -1.23
C GLN A 20 21.85 -14.09 -1.22
N ALA A 21 21.50 -14.65 -2.38
CA ALA A 21 21.82 -15.98 -2.87
C ALA A 21 21.16 -17.18 -2.15
N PHE A 22 20.16 -17.74 -2.85
CA PHE A 22 19.71 -19.14 -2.83
C PHE A 22 18.93 -19.68 -1.61
N ALA A 23 17.78 -20.26 -1.94
CA ALA A 23 17.00 -21.26 -1.20
C ALA A 23 16.21 -20.79 0.04
N LEU A 24 14.89 -20.79 -0.15
CA LEU A 24 13.82 -20.75 0.84
C LEU A 24 14.05 -21.73 2.01
N HIS A 25 14.62 -21.25 3.11
CA HIS A 25 14.41 -21.71 4.49
C HIS A 25 14.57 -20.49 5.40
N PHE A 26 13.49 -19.72 5.58
CA PHE A 26 13.50 -18.54 6.44
C PHE A 26 12.68 -18.79 7.71
N GLN A 27 13.38 -18.91 8.84
CA GLN A 27 12.82 -18.51 10.12
C GLN A 27 12.81 -16.98 10.15
N GLN A 28 11.63 -16.40 10.32
CA GLN A 28 11.47 -14.98 10.67
C GLN A 28 12.27 -14.71 11.94
N VAL A 29 13.23 -13.80 11.87
CA VAL A 29 13.71 -13.13 13.09
C VAL A 29 12.99 -11.80 13.13
N SER A 30 11.79 -11.78 13.70
CA SER A 30 11.10 -10.54 14.05
C SER A 30 11.93 -9.81 15.11
N ALA A 31 12.04 -8.49 15.03
CA ALA A 31 12.42 -7.74 16.21
C ALA A 31 11.23 -7.81 17.18
N ALA A 32 11.43 -8.42 18.34
CA ALA A 32 10.42 -8.65 19.39
C ALA A 32 10.11 -7.37 20.20
N VAL A 33 9.78 -6.26 19.54
CA VAL A 33 9.45 -4.99 20.20
C VAL A 33 8.25 -4.32 19.53
N ALA A 34 7.42 -3.63 20.33
CA ALA A 34 6.30 -2.88 19.77
C ALA A 34 6.80 -1.67 18.93
N PRO A 35 6.10 -1.25 17.86
CA PRO A 35 6.58 -0.17 16.97
C PRO A 35 6.91 1.14 17.68
N ASN A 36 6.18 1.46 18.75
CA ASN A 36 6.38 2.66 19.55
C ASN A 36 7.61 2.62 20.47
N GLU A 37 8.21 1.45 20.73
CA GLU A 37 9.47 1.35 21.49
C GLU A 37 10.66 1.99 20.76
N LEU A 38 10.52 2.25 19.46
CA LEU A 38 11.57 2.80 18.61
C LEU A 38 11.57 4.33 18.59
N LEU A 39 10.55 4.96 19.17
CA LEU A 39 10.39 6.42 19.26
C LEU A 39 11.20 7.00 20.44
N GLY A 40 11.60 8.26 20.32
CA GLY A 40 12.37 8.98 21.35
C GLY A 40 13.90 8.88 21.18
N THR A 41 14.38 8.38 20.04
CA THR A 41 15.80 8.07 19.81
C THR A 41 16.37 8.64 18.52
N CYS A 42 15.55 9.31 17.70
CA CYS A 42 15.91 9.66 16.34
C CYS A 42 16.52 11.05 16.22
N PHE A 43 16.11 11.99 17.05
CA PHE A 43 16.73 13.30 17.20
C PHE A 43 17.53 13.35 18.50
N ASP A 44 18.82 13.62 18.41
CA ASP A 44 19.70 13.84 19.56
C ASP A 44 20.41 15.20 19.46
N ASP A 45 21.10 15.60 20.53
CA ASP A 45 21.84 16.86 20.54
C ASP A 45 22.94 16.89 19.47
N ALA A 46 23.49 15.73 19.10
CA ALA A 46 24.49 15.62 18.05
C ALA A 46 23.91 15.90 16.66
N TRP A 47 22.70 15.42 16.38
CA TRP A 47 21.94 15.76 15.18
C TRP A 47 21.67 17.26 15.13
N ALA A 48 21.16 17.85 16.22
CA ALA A 48 20.86 19.28 16.27
C ALA A 48 22.12 20.14 16.02
N ALA A 49 23.25 19.76 16.63
CA ALA A 49 24.54 20.41 16.40
C ALA A 49 25.02 20.26 14.94
N SER A 50 24.86 19.09 14.35
CA SER A 50 25.23 18.82 12.95
C SER A 50 24.40 19.65 11.97
N ILE A 51 23.08 19.71 12.15
CA ILE A 51 22.20 20.54 11.30
C ILE A 51 22.50 22.03 11.48
N SER A 52 22.74 22.48 12.72
CA SER A 52 23.16 23.86 13.02
C SER A 52 24.42 24.23 12.22
N ALA A 53 25.44 23.38 12.25
CA ALA A 53 26.68 23.59 11.52
C ALA A 53 26.47 23.58 9.99
N ASN A 54 25.75 22.57 9.47
CA ASN A 54 25.55 22.41 8.03
C ASN A 54 24.76 23.54 7.38
N LEU A 55 23.74 24.05 8.09
CA LEU A 55 22.88 25.12 7.58
C LEU A 55 23.32 26.51 8.04
N SER A 56 24.38 26.61 8.85
CA SER A 56 24.83 27.87 9.46
C SER A 56 23.71 28.59 10.24
N ILE A 57 22.90 27.82 10.98
CA ILE A 57 21.82 28.30 11.85
C ILE A 57 22.10 27.87 13.30
N SER A 58 21.44 28.49 14.28
CA SER A 58 21.57 28.08 15.67
C SER A 58 20.23 27.63 16.29
N ALA A 59 20.31 26.58 17.10
CA ALA A 59 19.20 26.02 17.88
C ALA A 59 18.69 26.96 18.98
N THR A 60 19.51 27.93 19.39
CA THR A 60 19.22 28.83 20.51
C THR A 60 18.93 30.27 20.07
N ASP A 61 18.99 30.55 18.78
CA ASP A 61 18.71 31.87 18.22
C ASP A 61 17.28 32.30 18.54
N ARG A 62 17.14 33.57 18.89
CA ARG A 62 15.85 34.19 19.21
C ARG A 62 15.58 35.42 18.36
N ASP A 63 14.33 35.60 17.98
CA ASP A 63 13.87 36.81 17.32
C ASP A 63 13.79 38.00 18.30
N SER A 64 13.38 39.17 17.80
CA SER A 64 13.21 40.38 18.63
C SER A 64 12.14 40.24 19.72
N ALA A 65 11.26 39.25 19.61
CA ALA A 65 10.24 38.92 20.62
C ALA A 65 10.73 37.88 21.64
N GLY A 66 11.97 37.38 21.51
CA GLY A 66 12.52 36.34 22.37
C GLY A 66 12.05 34.93 22.02
N THR A 67 11.39 34.72 20.89
CA THR A 67 10.93 33.41 20.41
C THR A 67 12.08 32.68 19.71
N LEU A 68 12.18 31.36 19.87
CA LEU A 68 13.17 30.58 19.13
C LEU A 68 12.91 30.70 17.62
N VAL A 69 13.96 31.04 16.87
CA VAL A 69 13.92 31.12 15.41
C VAL A 69 13.83 29.71 14.80
N ASN A 70 14.49 28.73 15.42
CA ASN A 70 14.52 27.34 14.99
C ASN A 70 13.92 26.42 16.08
N PRO A 71 12.60 26.49 16.34
CA PRO A 71 11.98 25.86 17.50
C PRO A 71 11.97 24.33 17.49
N PHE A 72 12.27 23.70 16.34
CA PHE A 72 12.33 22.25 16.17
C PHE A 72 13.77 21.71 16.07
N LEU A 73 14.77 22.57 16.21
CA LEU A 73 16.18 22.17 16.16
C LEU A 73 16.67 21.80 17.57
N HIS A 74 16.20 20.67 18.08
CA HIS A 74 16.57 20.15 19.39
C HIS A 74 16.55 18.61 19.39
N GLY A 75 17.22 17.99 20.37
CA GLY A 75 17.07 16.56 20.63
C GLY A 75 15.63 16.18 21.01
N ALA A 76 15.30 14.90 20.94
CA ALA A 76 13.96 14.38 21.20
C ALA A 76 13.41 14.85 22.56
N LEU A 77 12.16 15.26 22.58
CA LEU A 77 11.50 15.68 23.80
C LEU A 77 11.36 14.51 24.78
N SER A 78 11.84 14.72 26.01
CA SER A 78 11.74 13.72 27.08
C SER A 78 10.38 13.68 27.77
N THR A 79 9.52 14.68 27.53
CA THR A 79 8.20 14.81 28.15
C THR A 79 7.16 15.22 27.12
N PRO A 80 5.98 14.59 27.11
CA PRO A 80 4.87 15.02 26.27
C PRO A 80 4.47 16.47 26.55
N ARG A 81 4.15 17.20 25.48
CA ARG A 81 3.60 18.56 25.49
C ARG A 81 2.11 18.59 25.19
N PHE A 82 1.64 17.61 24.41
CA PHE A 82 0.27 17.56 23.91
C PHE A 82 -0.43 16.27 24.33
N ARG A 83 -1.72 16.41 24.63
CA ARG A 83 -2.66 15.31 24.82
C ARG A 83 -3.75 15.43 23.78
N VAL A 84 -4.12 14.29 23.17
CA VAL A 84 -5.26 14.22 22.25
C VAL A 84 -6.47 13.78 23.05
N ASN A 85 -7.45 14.66 23.18
CA ASN A 85 -8.70 14.36 23.85
C ASN A 85 -9.70 13.87 22.81
N ASP A 86 -9.86 12.55 22.74
CA ASP A 86 -10.83 11.86 21.88
C ASP A 86 -11.74 10.98 22.74
N ALA A 87 -13.04 11.31 22.76
CA ALA A 87 -14.05 10.59 23.53
C ALA A 87 -14.18 9.12 23.12
N ARG A 88 -13.86 8.78 21.86
CA ARG A 88 -13.87 7.40 21.35
C ARG A 88 -12.84 6.53 22.06
N THR A 89 -11.74 7.14 22.51
CA THR A 89 -10.66 6.43 23.23
C THR A 89 -10.87 6.39 24.74
N ALA A 90 -11.91 7.05 25.26
CA ALA A 90 -12.15 7.21 26.69
C ALA A 90 -12.88 6.02 27.33
N ARG A 91 -13.48 5.14 26.51
CA ARG A 91 -14.17 3.94 26.99
C ARG A 91 -13.17 2.88 27.46
N ALA A 92 -13.65 1.95 28.27
CA ALA A 92 -12.82 0.87 28.76
C ALA A 92 -12.34 -0.02 27.60
N ARG A 93 -11.13 -0.58 27.73
CA ARG A 93 -10.45 -1.32 26.65
C ARG A 93 -11.28 -2.50 26.16
N ASP A 94 -11.96 -3.16 27.08
CA ASP A 94 -12.87 -4.28 26.86
C ASP A 94 -14.14 -3.92 26.08
N GLU A 95 -14.40 -2.61 25.84
CA GLU A 95 -15.49 -2.14 25.00
C GLU A 95 -15.04 -1.66 23.62
N LEU A 96 -13.77 -1.25 23.47
CA LEU A 96 -13.25 -0.63 22.24
C LEU A 96 -12.53 -1.64 21.35
N PHE A 97 -11.72 -2.52 21.94
CA PHE A 97 -10.72 -3.30 21.21
C PHE A 97 -10.99 -4.81 21.21
N GLN A 98 -12.27 -5.17 21.13
CA GLN A 98 -12.71 -6.56 21.08
C GLN A 98 -12.63 -7.12 19.66
N SER A 99 -12.36 -8.42 19.55
CA SER A 99 -12.22 -9.12 18.27
C SER A 99 -13.50 -9.16 17.43
N ASP A 100 -14.66 -8.89 18.02
CA ASP A 100 -15.95 -8.75 17.33
C ASP A 100 -16.21 -7.33 16.82
N CYS A 101 -15.43 -6.35 17.27
CA CYS A 101 -15.51 -4.92 16.91
C CYS A 101 -14.38 -4.49 15.96
N MET A 102 -13.35 -5.34 15.78
CA MET A 102 -12.15 -5.07 15.00
C MET A 102 -11.90 -6.16 13.96
N PRO A 103 -11.26 -5.85 12.80
CA PRO A 103 -10.74 -6.87 11.90
C PRO A 103 -9.86 -7.88 12.64
N SER A 104 -9.98 -9.17 12.31
CA SER A 104 -9.32 -10.25 13.06
C SER A 104 -7.79 -10.20 13.05
N ASP A 105 -7.20 -9.48 12.10
CA ASP A 105 -5.75 -9.31 11.94
C ASP A 105 -5.23 -7.95 12.45
N SER A 106 -6.10 -7.15 13.07
CA SER A 106 -5.79 -5.79 13.52
C SER A 106 -5.36 -5.72 14.99
N VAL A 107 -4.45 -4.79 15.30
CA VAL A 107 -3.75 -4.73 16.58
C VAL A 107 -3.49 -3.30 17.01
N PHE A 108 -3.71 -2.99 18.30
CA PHE A 108 -3.31 -1.71 18.89
C PHE A 108 -1.97 -1.82 19.62
N TYR A 109 -1.08 -0.87 19.33
CA TYR A 109 0.18 -0.63 20.03
C TYR A 109 0.13 0.75 20.69
N GLY A 110 -0.42 0.81 21.89
CA GLY A 110 -0.46 2.01 22.73
C GLY A 110 0.88 2.31 23.38
N VAL A 111 1.02 3.50 23.97
CA VAL A 111 2.24 3.95 24.66
C VAL A 111 2.59 2.96 25.79
N GLY A 112 3.80 2.40 25.73
CA GLY A 112 4.25 1.36 26.66
C GLY A 112 3.77 -0.05 26.34
N ALA A 113 3.25 -0.29 25.13
CA ALA A 113 2.94 -1.63 24.64
C ALA A 113 4.15 -2.56 24.73
N ARG A 114 3.88 -3.84 24.97
CA ARG A 114 4.87 -4.91 25.00
C ARG A 114 4.36 -6.10 24.20
N VAL A 115 5.29 -6.70 23.47
CA VAL A 115 5.06 -7.94 22.70
C VAL A 115 5.91 -9.08 23.27
N ASP A 116 5.49 -10.31 23.05
CA ASP A 116 6.32 -11.49 23.31
C ASP A 116 7.34 -11.73 22.18
N SER A 117 8.10 -12.83 22.27
CA SER A 117 9.09 -13.23 21.27
C SER A 117 8.49 -13.51 19.89
N ASP A 118 7.20 -13.84 19.85
CA ASP A 118 6.48 -14.20 18.63
C ASP A 118 5.77 -12.97 18.03
N GLY A 119 5.90 -11.80 18.67
CA GLY A 119 5.29 -10.54 18.24
C GLY A 119 3.84 -10.36 18.72
N ASN A 120 3.31 -11.27 19.55
CA ASN A 120 1.96 -11.12 20.09
C ASN A 120 1.93 -10.05 21.18
N VAL A 121 0.90 -9.22 21.17
CA VAL A 121 0.71 -8.20 22.19
C VAL A 121 0.35 -8.84 23.53
N ILE A 122 1.27 -8.76 24.50
CA ILE A 122 1.05 -9.18 25.89
C ILE A 122 0.53 -8.02 26.75
N ASP A 123 0.82 -6.78 26.35
CA ASP A 123 0.37 -5.56 26.98
C ASP A 123 0.16 -4.49 25.89
N PRO A 124 -1.06 -3.97 25.70
CA PRO A 124 -1.34 -2.99 24.64
C PRO A 124 -0.78 -1.60 24.94
N GLY A 125 -0.33 -1.32 26.17
CA GLY A 125 -0.07 0.04 26.60
C GLY A 125 -1.33 0.94 26.64
N ARG A 126 -1.09 2.25 26.74
CA ARG A 126 -2.14 3.28 26.84
C ARG A 126 -2.45 3.89 25.47
N VAL A 127 -3.73 3.92 25.13
CA VAL A 127 -4.25 4.57 23.90
C VAL A 127 -4.93 5.92 24.23
N ASN A 128 -5.66 6.00 25.34
CA ASN A 128 -6.32 7.26 25.71
C ASN A 128 -5.30 8.39 25.95
N GLY A 129 -5.54 9.54 25.32
CA GLY A 129 -4.69 10.72 25.40
C GLY A 129 -3.61 10.82 24.33
N THR A 130 -3.47 9.82 23.46
CA THR A 130 -2.39 9.75 22.47
C THR A 130 -2.88 10.09 21.05
N LEU A 131 -1.96 10.49 20.18
CA LEU A 131 -2.19 10.54 18.74
C LEU A 131 -2.15 9.11 18.19
N ILE A 132 -3.18 8.70 17.45
CA ILE A 132 -3.31 7.33 16.93
C ILE A 132 -3.05 7.35 15.44
N LEU A 133 -1.92 6.79 15.03
CA LEU A 133 -1.56 6.67 13.62
C LEU A 133 -1.89 5.26 13.15
N GLU A 134 -2.56 5.15 12.00
CA GLU A 134 -2.73 3.86 11.35
C GLU A 134 -1.39 3.40 10.75
N ILE A 135 -1.13 2.10 10.80
CA ILE A 135 0.02 1.46 10.19
C ILE A 135 -0.43 0.20 9.45
N ASP A 136 -0.04 0.05 8.19
CA ASP A 136 -0.32 -1.16 7.41
C ASP A 136 0.97 -1.99 7.26
N LYS A 137 0.81 -3.25 6.86
CA LYS A 137 1.89 -4.25 6.76
C LYS A 137 2.81 -4.02 5.56
N TRP A 138 2.42 -3.17 4.59
CA TRP A 138 3.29 -2.87 3.45
C TRP A 138 4.30 -1.77 3.78
N SER A 139 5.51 -1.91 3.22
CA SER A 139 6.71 -1.19 3.64
C SER A 139 6.61 0.34 3.52
N SER A 140 5.99 0.87 2.46
CA SER A 140 5.86 2.32 2.26
C SER A 140 4.97 2.97 3.30
N HIS A 141 3.81 2.37 3.62
CA HIS A 141 2.89 2.92 4.63
C HIS A 141 3.49 2.82 6.02
N SER A 142 4.06 1.66 6.37
CA SER A 142 4.81 1.48 7.61
C SER A 142 5.90 2.52 7.80
N LEU A 143 6.70 2.78 6.76
CA LEU A 143 7.76 3.79 6.79
C LEU A 143 7.19 5.21 6.98
N SER A 144 6.21 5.61 6.16
CA SER A 144 5.61 6.94 6.18
C SER A 144 4.92 7.24 7.52
N SER A 145 4.15 6.29 8.06
CA SER A 145 3.51 6.41 9.37
C SER A 145 4.54 6.47 10.52
N THR A 146 5.63 5.69 10.44
CA THR A 146 6.72 5.75 11.43
C THR A 146 7.45 7.08 11.41
N LEU A 147 7.71 7.64 10.21
CA LEU A 147 8.33 8.96 10.08
C LEU A 147 7.44 10.05 10.71
N LEU A 148 6.13 10.02 10.47
CA LEU A 148 5.22 10.94 11.12
C LEU A 148 5.21 10.76 12.65
N ALA A 149 5.22 9.52 13.13
CA ALA A 149 5.27 9.23 14.56
C ALA A 149 6.51 9.84 15.23
N ILE A 150 7.68 9.71 14.59
CA ILE A 150 8.94 10.30 15.06
C ILE A 150 8.82 11.83 15.13
N LEU A 151 8.32 12.48 14.08
CA LEU A 151 8.14 13.94 14.06
C LEU A 151 7.14 14.39 15.14
N ALA A 152 6.00 13.70 15.25
CA ALA A 152 4.96 14.02 16.22
C ALA A 152 5.44 13.84 17.67
N GLN A 153 6.14 12.75 17.97
CA GLN A 153 6.58 12.47 19.32
C GLN A 153 7.83 13.27 19.72
N GLU A 154 8.87 13.22 18.89
CA GLU A 154 10.18 13.70 19.28
C GLU A 154 10.34 15.22 19.10
N LEU A 155 9.71 15.81 18.08
CA LEU A 155 9.82 17.25 17.81
C LEU A 155 8.64 18.04 18.36
N LEU A 156 7.41 17.54 18.17
CA LEU A 156 6.21 18.26 18.59
C LEU A 156 5.84 17.95 20.05
N GLY A 157 6.02 16.71 20.50
CA GLY A 157 5.74 16.29 21.88
C GLY A 157 4.35 15.69 22.07
N TYR A 158 3.80 15.03 21.05
CA TYR A 158 2.68 14.11 21.25
C TYR A 158 3.19 12.81 21.84
N GLU A 159 2.31 12.06 22.49
CA GLU A 159 2.51 10.62 22.61
C GLU A 159 1.81 9.95 21.44
N VAL A 160 2.44 8.92 20.86
CA VAL A 160 1.92 8.24 19.68
C VAL A 160 1.59 6.79 19.98
N SER A 161 0.40 6.38 19.58
CA SER A 161 -0.04 4.98 19.50
C SER A 161 -0.19 4.59 18.04
N PHE A 162 0.04 3.32 17.74
CA PHE A 162 -0.22 2.76 16.42
C PHE A 162 -1.46 1.88 16.43
N PHE A 163 -2.24 1.97 15.36
CA PHE A 163 -3.27 1.00 15.05
C PHE A 163 -2.89 0.25 13.78
N GLN A 164 -2.53 -1.03 13.91
CA GLN A 164 -2.24 -1.88 12.77
C GLN A 164 -3.52 -2.45 12.20
N ALA A 165 -3.83 -2.15 10.95
CA ALA A 165 -4.97 -2.74 10.24
C ALA A 165 -4.68 -2.82 8.74
N SER A 166 -5.34 -3.77 8.10
CA SER A 166 -5.39 -3.89 6.64
C SER A 166 -6.69 -3.27 6.10
N GLY A 167 -6.75 -3.06 4.78
CA GLY A 167 -7.97 -2.66 4.08
C GLY A 167 -8.18 -1.15 4.03
N SER A 168 -7.96 -0.59 2.84
CA SER A 168 -8.07 0.85 2.58
C SER A 168 -9.50 1.37 2.67
N ALA A 169 -10.50 0.56 2.30
CA ALA A 169 -11.91 1.01 2.24
C ALA A 169 -12.51 1.37 3.62
N ASP A 170 -12.07 0.70 4.69
CA ASP A 170 -12.59 0.92 6.05
C ASP A 170 -11.82 1.97 6.83
N MET A 171 -10.70 2.48 6.31
CA MET A 171 -9.88 3.49 6.99
C MET A 171 -10.71 4.74 7.33
N THR A 172 -11.65 5.09 6.46
CA THR A 172 -12.47 6.32 6.58
C THR A 172 -13.46 6.19 7.71
N GLN A 173 -14.02 5.00 7.87
CA GLN A 173 -14.90 4.65 8.98
C GLN A 173 -14.14 4.73 10.30
N ARG A 174 -12.90 4.23 10.35
CA ARG A 174 -12.03 4.27 11.53
C ARG A 174 -11.65 5.70 11.95
N MET A 175 -11.54 6.61 10.99
CA MET A 175 -11.32 8.03 11.26
C MET A 175 -12.59 8.76 11.73
N SER A 176 -13.78 8.21 11.48
CA SER A 176 -15.06 8.82 11.85
C SER A 176 -15.51 8.52 13.29
N SER A 177 -16.50 9.26 13.79
CA SER A 177 -17.16 9.07 15.09
C SER A 177 -18.18 7.94 15.13
N VAL A 178 -18.41 7.27 14.00
CA VAL A 178 -19.41 6.22 13.83
C VAL A 178 -18.78 4.93 13.32
N LYS A 179 -19.58 3.86 13.25
CA LYS A 179 -19.17 2.55 12.69
C LYS A 179 -17.87 2.04 13.35
N THR A 180 -16.90 1.59 12.58
CA THR A 180 -15.63 1.04 13.09
C THR A 180 -14.80 2.07 13.84
N GLY A 181 -15.01 3.38 13.63
CA GLY A 181 -14.35 4.43 14.42
C GLY A 181 -14.78 4.48 15.89
N THR A 182 -15.90 3.85 16.26
CA THR A 182 -16.26 3.64 17.67
C THR A 182 -15.53 2.47 18.34
N CYS A 183 -14.94 1.57 17.55
CA CYS A 183 -14.18 0.42 18.03
C CYS A 183 -12.67 0.69 17.92
N SER A 184 -12.22 0.99 16.69
CA SER A 184 -10.85 1.22 16.30
C SER A 184 -10.66 2.66 15.83
N PRO A 185 -10.65 3.65 16.75
CA PRO A 185 -10.47 5.05 16.37
C PRO A 185 -9.05 5.28 15.85
N THR A 186 -8.96 5.89 14.67
CA THR A 186 -7.71 6.35 14.05
C THR A 186 -7.73 7.88 13.94
N HIS A 187 -6.60 8.53 14.17
CA HIS A 187 -6.43 9.98 14.00
C HIS A 187 -5.71 10.37 12.71
N ALA A 188 -4.96 9.47 12.09
CA ALA A 188 -4.34 9.74 10.80
C ALA A 188 -4.08 8.45 10.04
N ASN A 189 -4.29 8.51 8.73
CA ASN A 189 -3.70 7.57 7.78
C ASN A 189 -2.89 8.38 6.76
N ILE A 190 -1.63 7.98 6.57
CA ILE A 190 -0.66 8.79 5.83
C ILE A 190 -0.56 8.38 4.38
N GLU A 191 -0.82 7.14 4.01
CA GLU A 191 -0.73 6.67 2.64
C GLU A 191 -2.08 6.12 2.16
N VAL A 192 -2.96 7.05 1.77
CA VAL A 192 -4.28 6.76 1.22
C VAL A 192 -4.23 6.80 -0.30
N TRP A 193 -4.53 5.67 -0.94
CA TRP A 193 -4.64 5.56 -2.39
C TRP A 193 -5.96 6.15 -2.87
N MET A 194 -5.92 7.36 -3.44
CA MET A 194 -7.10 8.15 -3.81
C MET A 194 -7.73 7.71 -5.15
N ASP A 195 -8.03 6.43 -5.29
CA ASP A 195 -8.81 5.92 -6.43
C ASP A 195 -10.30 6.33 -6.34
N ALA A 196 -11.06 6.13 -7.42
CA ALA A 196 -12.46 6.57 -7.48
C ALA A 196 -13.37 5.88 -6.44
N ALA A 197 -13.13 4.61 -6.13
CA ALA A 197 -13.89 3.87 -5.11
C ALA A 197 -13.52 4.37 -3.71
N THR A 198 -12.23 4.53 -3.43
CA THR A 198 -11.74 5.06 -2.15
C THR A 198 -12.24 6.49 -1.91
N VAL A 199 -12.25 7.35 -2.94
CA VAL A 199 -12.82 8.71 -2.85
C VAL A 199 -14.32 8.68 -2.55
N ARG A 200 -15.09 7.76 -3.15
CA ARG A 200 -16.51 7.60 -2.81
C ARG A 200 -16.69 7.17 -1.35
N SER A 201 -15.90 6.21 -0.87
CA SER A 201 -15.92 5.78 0.54
C SER A 201 -15.52 6.89 1.51
N LEU A 202 -14.54 7.72 1.16
CA LEU A 202 -14.15 8.92 1.92
C LEU A 202 -15.28 9.95 1.96
N SER A 203 -15.99 10.15 0.85
CA SER A 203 -17.02 11.19 0.74
C SER A 203 -18.18 10.99 1.73
N VAL A 204 -18.47 9.74 2.12
CA VAL A 204 -19.50 9.41 3.12
C VAL A 204 -19.19 10.04 4.49
N TYR A 205 -17.91 10.18 4.83
CA TYR A 205 -17.43 10.72 6.11
C TYR A 205 -16.74 12.07 5.94
N SER A 206 -17.04 12.79 4.86
CA SER A 206 -16.43 14.08 4.51
C SER A 206 -16.76 15.21 5.48
N ASN A 207 -17.71 15.01 6.39
CA ASN A 207 -18.03 15.90 7.51
C ASN A 207 -17.12 15.69 8.73
N GLU A 208 -16.36 14.58 8.78
CA GLU A 208 -15.56 14.18 9.95
C GLU A 208 -14.11 13.92 9.61
N SER A 209 -13.82 13.55 8.37
CA SER A 209 -12.49 13.29 7.84
C SER A 209 -12.23 14.15 6.61
N SER A 210 -11.00 14.62 6.47
CA SER A 210 -10.55 15.40 5.32
C SER A 210 -9.21 14.92 4.85
N PHE A 211 -9.06 14.93 3.54
CA PHE A 211 -7.77 14.91 2.89
C PHE A 211 -6.99 16.19 3.23
N VAL A 212 -5.77 16.06 3.74
CA VAL A 212 -4.95 17.18 4.23
C VAL A 212 -3.70 17.46 3.38
N GLY A 213 -3.46 16.67 2.33
CA GLY A 213 -2.37 16.90 1.38
C GLY A 213 -1.68 15.62 0.93
N SER A 214 -0.62 15.78 0.12
CA SER A 214 0.23 14.68 -0.34
C SER A 214 1.23 14.27 0.73
N VAL A 215 1.63 13.00 0.70
CA VAL A 215 2.88 12.54 1.34
C VAL A 215 4.15 12.95 0.60
N GLY A 216 4.02 13.56 -0.58
CA GLY A 216 5.14 14.08 -1.38
C GLY A 216 5.60 13.14 -2.50
N TYR A 217 4.84 12.09 -2.78
CA TYR A 217 5.01 11.22 -3.95
C TYR A 217 3.64 10.72 -4.44
N ASP A 218 3.57 10.36 -5.72
CA ASP A 218 2.38 9.77 -6.32
C ASP A 218 2.51 8.25 -6.38
N GLY A 219 1.39 7.59 -6.23
CA GLY A 219 1.22 6.16 -6.43
C GLY A 219 0.97 5.87 -7.91
N LEU A 220 1.42 4.72 -8.37
CA LEU A 220 1.21 4.29 -9.75
C LEU A 220 1.01 2.78 -9.78
N SER A 221 -0.19 2.32 -10.14
CA SER A 221 -0.41 0.91 -10.41
C SER A 221 -0.63 0.64 -11.89
N GLY A 222 -0.63 -0.63 -12.25
CA GLY A 222 -1.09 -1.08 -13.55
C GLY A 222 -0.38 -2.31 -14.06
N LEU A 223 -0.44 -2.47 -15.39
CA LEU A 223 0.21 -3.56 -16.09
C LEU A 223 1.68 -3.22 -16.31
N PHE A 224 2.55 -4.15 -15.96
CA PHE A 224 3.99 -4.11 -16.20
C PHE A 224 4.40 -5.32 -17.04
N ALA A 225 5.49 -5.16 -17.78
CA ALA A 225 6.09 -6.23 -18.58
C ALA A 225 7.60 -6.26 -18.38
N SER A 226 8.21 -7.44 -18.53
CA SER A 226 9.67 -7.58 -18.54
C SER A 226 10.28 -6.83 -19.73
N THR A 227 11.38 -6.12 -19.53
CA THR A 227 12.11 -5.42 -20.60
C THR A 227 12.67 -6.40 -21.65
N SER A 228 13.01 -7.62 -21.26
CA SER A 228 13.41 -8.69 -22.20
C SER A 228 12.32 -9.04 -23.22
N LEU A 229 11.05 -9.04 -22.81
CA LEU A 229 9.91 -9.25 -23.72
C LEU A 229 9.76 -8.08 -24.69
N ILE A 230 9.98 -6.85 -24.23
CA ILE A 230 9.97 -5.66 -25.08
C ILE A 230 11.09 -5.75 -26.13
N GLU A 231 12.32 -6.06 -25.72
CA GLU A 231 13.47 -6.24 -26.63
C GLU A 231 13.23 -7.36 -27.65
N THR A 232 12.63 -8.47 -27.22
CA THR A 232 12.24 -9.58 -28.10
C THR A 232 11.20 -9.12 -29.12
N GLY A 233 10.17 -8.40 -28.68
CA GLY A 233 9.12 -7.90 -29.57
C GLY A 233 9.61 -6.91 -30.63
N LEU A 234 10.54 -6.02 -30.27
CA LEU A 234 11.13 -5.05 -31.18
C LEU A 234 11.97 -5.70 -32.29
N THR A 235 12.47 -6.91 -32.06
CA THR A 235 13.28 -7.68 -33.02
C THR A 235 12.50 -8.80 -33.72
N ALA A 236 11.27 -9.07 -33.31
CA ALA A 236 10.40 -10.07 -33.92
C ALA A 236 9.95 -9.69 -35.34
N SER A 237 9.45 -10.67 -36.09
CA SER A 237 8.90 -10.48 -37.44
C SER A 237 7.56 -11.22 -37.61
N PRO A 238 6.42 -10.50 -37.63
CA PRO A 238 6.30 -9.04 -37.50
C PRO A 238 6.64 -8.55 -36.08
N PRO A 239 7.13 -7.32 -35.92
CA PRO A 239 7.44 -6.77 -34.62
C PRO A 239 6.17 -6.51 -33.79
N PHE A 240 6.34 -6.51 -32.47
CA PHE A 240 5.34 -6.11 -31.50
C PHE A 240 5.94 -5.28 -30.35
N SER A 241 5.11 -4.47 -29.72
CA SER A 241 5.45 -3.60 -28.59
C SER A 241 4.76 -4.09 -27.32
N ALA A 242 5.51 -4.78 -26.45
CA ALA A 242 5.00 -5.26 -25.16
C ALA A 242 4.88 -4.13 -24.11
N ASP A 243 5.31 -2.91 -24.42
CA ASP A 243 5.08 -1.70 -23.64
C ASP A 243 3.82 -0.94 -24.09
N PHE A 244 3.05 -1.46 -25.06
CA PHE A 244 1.90 -0.78 -25.61
C PHE A 244 0.66 -1.66 -25.79
N TRP A 245 -0.45 -1.24 -25.19
CA TRP A 245 -1.63 -2.11 -24.99
C TRP A 245 -2.27 -2.67 -26.27
N ARG A 246 -2.22 -1.95 -27.40
CA ARG A 246 -2.90 -2.40 -28.62
C ARG A 246 -2.31 -3.71 -29.13
N ASP A 247 -1.03 -3.95 -28.86
CA ASP A 247 -0.39 -5.17 -29.31
C ASP A 247 -0.81 -6.39 -28.48
N TYR A 248 -1.20 -6.20 -27.22
CA TYR A 248 -1.82 -7.25 -26.40
C TYR A 248 -3.16 -7.71 -27.00
N ARG A 249 -3.84 -6.84 -27.76
CA ARG A 249 -5.10 -7.15 -28.46
C ARG A 249 -4.84 -7.74 -29.85
N ASP A 250 -3.93 -7.13 -30.60
CA ASP A 250 -3.84 -7.29 -32.05
C ASP A 250 -2.71 -8.22 -32.53
N LYS A 251 -1.74 -8.58 -31.67
CA LYS A 251 -0.54 -9.33 -32.07
C LYS A 251 -0.52 -10.73 -31.49
N ASP A 252 -0.80 -11.73 -32.34
CA ASP A 252 -0.70 -13.15 -31.97
C ASP A 252 0.69 -13.54 -31.47
N ALA A 253 1.76 -12.90 -31.97
CA ALA A 253 3.12 -13.14 -31.50
C ALA A 253 3.29 -12.77 -30.02
N LEU A 254 2.80 -11.60 -29.60
CA LEU A 254 2.84 -11.21 -28.18
C LEU A 254 1.96 -12.11 -27.32
N ILE A 255 0.76 -12.45 -27.80
CA ILE A 255 -0.15 -13.38 -27.12
C ILE A 255 0.53 -14.74 -26.91
N HIS A 256 1.28 -15.21 -27.91
CA HIS A 256 2.00 -16.49 -27.84
C HIS A 256 3.15 -16.49 -26.82
N GLU A 257 3.93 -15.41 -26.75
CA GLU A 257 4.99 -15.26 -25.75
C GLU A 257 4.43 -15.28 -24.31
N LEU A 258 3.22 -14.74 -24.13
CA LEU A 258 2.52 -14.66 -22.85
C LEU A 258 1.41 -15.72 -22.69
N ARG A 259 1.41 -16.79 -23.49
CA ARG A 259 0.30 -17.76 -23.53
C ARG A 259 0.02 -18.40 -22.17
N ALA A 260 -1.26 -18.64 -21.88
CA ALA A 260 -1.70 -19.14 -20.58
C ALA A 260 -1.14 -20.51 -20.18
N SER A 261 -0.83 -21.39 -21.15
CA SER A 261 -0.15 -22.66 -20.88
C SER A 261 1.18 -22.50 -20.16
N VAL A 262 1.92 -21.39 -20.35
CA VAL A 262 3.19 -21.14 -19.63
C VAL A 262 2.99 -21.10 -18.12
N LEU A 263 1.83 -20.62 -17.66
CA LEU A 263 1.47 -20.67 -16.24
C LEU A 263 0.80 -22.00 -15.87
N PHE A 264 -0.19 -22.43 -16.64
CA PHE A 264 -1.01 -23.60 -16.30
C PHE A 264 -0.23 -24.92 -16.31
N ASP A 265 0.82 -25.02 -17.12
CA ASP A 265 1.70 -26.18 -17.17
C ASP A 265 2.86 -26.09 -16.16
N ASN A 266 2.91 -25.04 -15.32
CA ASN A 266 3.95 -24.85 -14.32
C ASN A 266 3.43 -25.27 -12.91
N PRO A 267 3.70 -26.52 -12.47
CA PRO A 267 3.19 -27.05 -11.22
C PRO A 267 3.78 -26.39 -9.96
N ASP A 268 4.87 -25.62 -10.10
CA ASP A 268 5.48 -24.91 -8.98
C ASP A 268 4.67 -23.65 -8.59
N HIS A 269 3.83 -23.16 -9.50
CA HIS A 269 3.07 -21.92 -9.33
C HIS A 269 1.57 -22.06 -9.59
N TYR A 270 1.13 -23.08 -10.33
CA TYR A 270 -0.28 -23.29 -10.65
C TYR A 270 -0.74 -24.75 -10.43
N PRO A 271 -1.88 -24.98 -9.72
CA PRO A 271 -2.68 -23.98 -9.02
C PRO A 271 -1.91 -23.37 -7.82
N PRO A 272 -2.15 -22.10 -7.47
CA PRO A 272 -1.43 -21.46 -6.38
C PRO A 272 -1.79 -22.09 -5.03
N LYS A 273 -0.81 -22.14 -4.12
CA LYS A 273 -1.01 -22.66 -2.74
C LYS A 273 -1.97 -21.79 -1.94
N GLU A 274 -1.91 -20.49 -2.14
CA GLU A 274 -2.80 -19.49 -1.57
C GLU A 274 -3.48 -18.79 -2.74
N SER A 275 -4.80 -18.99 -2.88
CA SER A 275 -5.56 -18.36 -3.95
C SER A 275 -5.74 -16.87 -3.64
N GLY A 276 -5.22 -16.00 -4.51
CA GLY A 276 -5.47 -14.56 -4.42
C GLY A 276 -6.85 -14.15 -4.93
N CYS A 277 -7.69 -15.10 -5.37
CA CYS A 277 -9.06 -14.82 -5.81
C CYS A 277 -9.94 -16.06 -5.67
N ALA A 278 -10.84 -16.05 -4.69
CA ALA A 278 -11.78 -17.15 -4.47
C ALA A 278 -12.77 -17.31 -5.64
N ASP A 279 -13.23 -18.54 -5.85
CA ASP A 279 -14.24 -18.83 -6.89
C ASP A 279 -15.49 -17.96 -6.72
N GLY A 280 -15.93 -17.36 -7.82
CA GLY A 280 -17.05 -16.42 -7.88
C GLY A 280 -16.70 -14.97 -7.53
N VAL A 281 -15.56 -14.69 -6.90
CA VAL A 281 -15.07 -13.32 -6.69
C VAL A 281 -14.48 -12.81 -8.01
N LEU A 282 -14.90 -11.63 -8.48
CA LEU A 282 -14.46 -11.06 -9.77
C LEU A 282 -14.57 -12.01 -10.98
N GLY A 283 -15.55 -12.92 -10.96
CA GLY A 283 -15.70 -13.97 -11.98
C GLY A 283 -14.55 -14.99 -12.00
N CYS A 284 -13.79 -15.11 -10.92
CA CYS A 284 -12.72 -16.08 -10.79
C CYS A 284 -13.24 -17.51 -10.73
N LYS A 285 -12.45 -18.41 -11.30
CA LYS A 285 -12.55 -19.84 -11.17
C LYS A 285 -11.12 -20.39 -11.16
N ASP A 286 -10.80 -21.25 -10.19
CA ASP A 286 -9.47 -21.84 -10.04
C ASP A 286 -8.37 -20.76 -9.89
N SER A 287 -8.68 -19.67 -9.17
CA SER A 287 -7.80 -18.49 -8.99
C SER A 287 -7.56 -17.62 -10.22
N CYS A 288 -8.25 -17.84 -11.34
CA CYS A 288 -8.17 -16.98 -12.52
C CYS A 288 -9.53 -16.47 -12.96
N SER A 289 -9.59 -15.22 -13.44
CA SER A 289 -10.70 -14.73 -14.27
C SER A 289 -10.23 -14.53 -15.71
N LYS A 290 -11.14 -14.27 -16.65
CA LYS A 290 -10.78 -14.01 -18.06
C LYS A 290 -11.70 -13.01 -18.72
N SER A 291 -11.21 -12.38 -19.79
CA SER A 291 -12.00 -11.47 -20.63
C SER A 291 -12.91 -12.20 -21.63
N GLU A 292 -13.94 -11.52 -22.13
CA GLU A 292 -14.77 -12.03 -23.23
C GLU A 292 -13.97 -12.31 -24.51
N ALA A 293 -12.99 -11.45 -24.82
CA ALA A 293 -12.10 -11.66 -25.94
C ALA A 293 -11.30 -12.98 -25.80
N CYS A 294 -10.93 -13.35 -24.58
CA CYS A 294 -10.30 -14.64 -24.31
C CYS A 294 -11.27 -15.80 -24.58
N THR A 295 -12.50 -15.74 -24.05
CA THR A 295 -13.54 -16.75 -24.34
C THR A 295 -13.75 -16.93 -25.84
N THR A 296 -13.83 -15.83 -26.58
CA THR A 296 -14.03 -15.85 -28.04
C THR A 296 -12.85 -16.48 -28.77
N ARG A 297 -11.64 -16.30 -28.26
CA ARG A 297 -10.40 -16.84 -28.81
C ARG A 297 -10.28 -18.35 -28.56
N GLU A 298 -10.57 -18.80 -27.35
CA GLU A 298 -10.59 -20.23 -27.00
C GLU A 298 -11.63 -21.02 -27.80
N LEU A 299 -12.80 -20.42 -28.08
CA LEU A 299 -13.82 -21.04 -28.94
C LEU A 299 -13.33 -21.30 -30.37
N LYS A 300 -12.26 -20.63 -30.81
CA LYS A 300 -11.60 -20.84 -32.11
C LYS A 300 -10.43 -21.82 -32.02
N GLY A 301 -10.10 -22.30 -30.82
CA GLY A 301 -8.95 -23.18 -30.57
C GLY A 301 -7.63 -22.44 -30.35
N ASP A 302 -7.65 -21.12 -30.20
CA ASP A 302 -6.47 -20.30 -29.94
C ASP A 302 -6.27 -20.05 -28.43
N GLU A 303 -5.03 -19.85 -28.00
CA GLU A 303 -4.70 -19.53 -26.60
C GLU A 303 -4.82 -18.03 -26.28
N CYS A 304 -5.16 -17.73 -25.03
CA CYS A 304 -5.13 -16.39 -24.45
C CYS A 304 -3.78 -16.09 -23.82
N LEU A 305 -3.47 -14.80 -23.65
CA LEU A 305 -2.34 -14.39 -22.82
C LEU A 305 -2.69 -14.51 -21.33
N VAL A 306 -1.70 -14.61 -20.46
CA VAL A 306 -1.87 -14.56 -19.01
C VAL A 306 -1.25 -13.29 -18.43
N VAL A 307 -1.99 -12.65 -17.53
CA VAL A 307 -1.51 -11.58 -16.66
C VAL A 307 -1.47 -12.11 -15.24
N ILE A 308 -0.30 -12.02 -14.63
CA ILE A 308 -0.11 -12.42 -13.23
C ILE A 308 -0.63 -11.30 -12.32
N MET A 309 -1.58 -11.65 -11.46
CA MET A 309 -2.19 -10.76 -10.49
C MET A 309 -1.73 -11.13 -9.08
N MET A 310 -1.62 -10.14 -8.19
CA MET A 310 -1.28 -10.36 -6.78
C MET A 310 -2.48 -10.92 -6.02
N ASP A 311 -3.47 -10.07 -5.74
CA ASP A 311 -4.67 -10.42 -4.97
C ASP A 311 -5.87 -9.60 -5.46
N ALA A 312 -7.07 -10.19 -5.44
CA ALA A 312 -8.30 -9.62 -5.97
C ALA A 312 -8.80 -8.40 -5.20
N SER A 313 -8.31 -8.16 -3.99
CA SER A 313 -8.65 -6.99 -3.16
C SER A 313 -7.94 -5.70 -3.58
N TYR A 314 -6.88 -5.78 -4.41
CA TYR A 314 -6.15 -4.60 -4.89
C TYR A 314 -6.73 -4.09 -6.21
N ASP A 315 -6.96 -2.77 -6.29
CA ASP A 315 -7.48 -2.11 -7.50
C ASP A 315 -8.67 -2.89 -8.12
N VAL A 316 -9.63 -3.25 -7.25
CA VAL A 316 -10.66 -4.26 -7.50
C VAL A 316 -11.30 -4.10 -8.88
N GLY A 317 -11.10 -5.11 -9.73
CA GLY A 317 -11.67 -5.21 -11.08
C GLY A 317 -11.10 -4.22 -12.11
N TYR A 318 -10.22 -3.30 -11.74
CA TYR A 318 -9.82 -2.17 -12.59
C TYR A 318 -9.02 -2.62 -13.80
N LEU A 319 -7.92 -3.36 -13.60
CA LEU A 319 -7.09 -3.82 -14.72
C LEU A 319 -7.86 -4.80 -15.61
N GLN A 320 -8.66 -5.65 -14.99
CA GLN A 320 -9.47 -6.66 -15.65
C GLN A 320 -10.51 -6.01 -16.56
N ALA A 321 -11.25 -5.02 -16.05
CA ALA A 321 -12.20 -4.22 -16.82
C ALA A 321 -11.49 -3.46 -17.94
N THR A 322 -10.35 -2.82 -17.63
CA THR A 322 -9.54 -2.09 -18.62
C THR A 322 -9.18 -2.97 -19.80
N MET A 323 -8.61 -4.14 -19.54
CA MET A 323 -8.16 -5.03 -20.60
C MET A 323 -9.35 -5.67 -21.33
N SER A 324 -10.40 -6.07 -20.61
CA SER A 324 -11.59 -6.68 -21.21
C SER A 324 -12.36 -5.73 -22.12
N ASN A 325 -12.59 -4.49 -21.68
CA ASN A 325 -13.30 -3.49 -22.47
C ASN A 325 -12.50 -2.97 -23.67
N ASN A 326 -11.19 -3.20 -23.69
CA ASN A 326 -10.35 -2.97 -24.86
C ASN A 326 -10.22 -4.19 -25.77
N GLY A 327 -10.91 -5.29 -25.47
CA GLY A 327 -10.90 -6.51 -26.27
C GLY A 327 -9.60 -7.31 -26.19
N ILE A 328 -8.81 -7.13 -25.13
CA ILE A 328 -7.57 -7.89 -24.93
C ILE A 328 -7.90 -9.32 -24.45
N PRO A 329 -7.45 -10.39 -25.14
CA PRO A 329 -7.78 -11.78 -24.80
C PRO A 329 -6.86 -12.30 -23.69
N ALA A 330 -7.19 -11.99 -22.43
CA ALA A 330 -6.36 -12.29 -21.26
C ALA A 330 -7.07 -13.17 -20.23
N TYR A 331 -6.29 -14.05 -19.61
CA TYR A 331 -6.50 -14.56 -18.26
C TYR A 331 -5.88 -13.61 -17.24
N PHE A 332 -6.55 -13.40 -16.12
CA PHE A 332 -6.06 -12.67 -14.96
C PHE A 332 -5.93 -13.68 -13.81
N CYS A 333 -4.72 -14.13 -13.53
CA CYS A 333 -4.48 -15.23 -12.58
C CYS A 333 -3.85 -14.72 -11.29
N PHE A 334 -4.55 -14.92 -10.17
CA PHE A 334 -4.22 -14.37 -8.86
C PHE A 334 -3.45 -15.38 -8.02
N LEU A 335 -2.14 -15.21 -7.95
CA LEU A 335 -1.23 -16.15 -7.30
C LEU A 335 -1.00 -15.84 -5.81
N GLY A 336 -1.72 -14.86 -5.25
CA GLY A 336 -1.42 -14.27 -3.96
C GLY A 336 -0.23 -13.31 -4.04
N ILE A 337 -0.08 -12.43 -3.05
CA ILE A 337 1.01 -11.42 -3.02
C ILE A 337 2.39 -12.09 -3.14
N ALA A 338 2.66 -13.09 -2.28
CA ALA A 338 3.95 -13.78 -2.27
C ALA A 338 4.15 -14.66 -3.52
N GLY A 339 3.11 -15.34 -3.99
CA GLY A 339 3.20 -16.19 -5.18
C GLY A 339 3.44 -15.39 -6.46
N ALA A 340 2.74 -14.26 -6.64
CA ALA A 340 2.95 -13.36 -7.77
C ALA A 340 4.37 -12.77 -7.76
N ALA A 341 4.83 -12.25 -6.62
CA ALA A 341 6.18 -11.70 -6.50
C ALA A 341 7.25 -12.76 -6.82
N LYS A 342 7.08 -13.99 -6.32
CA LYS A 342 7.98 -15.11 -6.59
C LYS A 342 7.99 -15.49 -8.07
N TYR A 343 6.82 -15.64 -8.70
CA TYR A 343 6.71 -16.00 -10.11
C TYR A 343 7.40 -14.97 -11.00
N VAL A 344 7.11 -13.68 -10.78
CA VAL A 344 7.70 -12.60 -11.59
C VAL A 344 9.21 -12.54 -11.38
N ALA A 345 9.71 -12.65 -10.15
CA ALA A 345 11.14 -12.71 -9.86
C ALA A 345 11.86 -13.84 -10.62
N GLU A 346 11.30 -15.04 -10.61
CA GLU A 346 11.85 -16.19 -11.33
C GLU A 346 11.77 -16.00 -12.85
N ALA A 347 10.70 -15.39 -13.36
CA ALA A 347 10.56 -15.08 -14.77
C ALA A 347 11.62 -14.07 -15.23
N LEU A 348 11.86 -13.00 -14.46
CA LEU A 348 12.90 -12.02 -14.74
C LEU A 348 14.30 -12.65 -14.73
N ALA A 349 14.62 -13.44 -13.69
CA ALA A 349 15.91 -14.12 -13.58
C ALA A 349 16.18 -15.09 -14.75
N ASN A 350 15.13 -15.78 -15.22
CA ASN A 350 15.22 -16.74 -16.33
C ASN A 350 14.99 -16.11 -17.71
N LYS A 351 14.72 -14.80 -17.78
CA LYS A 351 14.31 -14.09 -19.01
C LYS A 351 13.06 -14.69 -19.66
N THR A 352 12.19 -15.32 -18.88
CA THR A 352 10.87 -15.76 -19.33
C THR A 352 9.98 -14.53 -19.54
N PRO A 353 9.30 -14.39 -20.69
CA PRO A 353 8.30 -13.34 -20.89
C PRO A 353 7.27 -13.30 -19.76
N VAL A 354 7.03 -12.12 -19.20
CA VAL A 354 6.02 -11.94 -18.16
C VAL A 354 5.31 -10.60 -18.29
N ALA A 355 3.99 -10.64 -18.09
CA ALA A 355 3.13 -9.47 -17.90
C ALA A 355 2.38 -9.62 -16.57
N PHE A 356 2.41 -8.60 -15.74
CA PHE A 356 1.91 -8.69 -14.37
C PHE A 356 1.35 -7.36 -13.86
N TYR A 357 0.43 -7.44 -12.92
CA TYR A 357 -0.07 -6.29 -12.17
C TYR A 357 0.81 -6.03 -10.94
N ASN A 358 1.16 -4.77 -10.72
CA ASN A 358 1.78 -4.31 -9.47
C ASN A 358 1.56 -2.80 -9.28
N TYR A 359 2.14 -2.20 -8.24
CA TYR A 359 2.04 -0.78 -7.90
C TYR A 359 3.37 -0.19 -7.39
N GLN A 360 3.53 1.12 -7.56
CA GLN A 360 4.64 1.91 -7.06
C GLN A 360 4.10 3.00 -6.12
N PRO A 361 4.81 3.32 -5.02
CA PRO A 361 6.08 2.73 -4.62
C PRO A 361 5.90 1.32 -4.05
N ASP A 362 6.78 0.43 -4.47
CA ASP A 362 6.95 -0.88 -3.87
C ASP A 362 8.43 -1.26 -4.01
N GLU A 363 8.98 -1.94 -3.00
CA GLU A 363 10.40 -2.32 -2.97
C GLU A 363 10.78 -3.26 -4.12
N PHE A 364 9.82 -3.99 -4.68
CA PHE A 364 10.00 -4.83 -5.85
C PHE A 364 10.66 -4.05 -7.00
N PHE A 365 10.21 -2.82 -7.26
CA PHE A 365 10.75 -1.98 -8.33
C PHE A 365 12.17 -1.47 -8.05
N GLN A 366 12.60 -1.42 -6.79
CA GLN A 366 13.97 -1.07 -6.43
C GLN A 366 14.95 -2.24 -6.65
N HIS A 367 14.45 -3.48 -6.61
CA HIS A 367 15.27 -4.67 -6.84
C HIS A 367 15.44 -4.96 -8.34
N TYR A 368 14.43 -4.68 -9.16
CA TYR A 368 14.38 -4.98 -10.59
C TYR A 368 14.50 -3.72 -11.46
N ILE A 369 15.33 -2.76 -11.04
CA ILE A 369 15.54 -1.50 -11.76
C ILE A 369 16.04 -1.79 -13.19
N GLY A 370 15.28 -1.33 -14.19
CA GLY A 370 15.61 -1.51 -15.60
C GLY A 370 15.22 -2.88 -16.18
N GLU A 371 14.64 -3.77 -15.38
CA GLU A 371 14.19 -5.10 -15.83
C GLU A 371 12.68 -5.15 -16.13
N ILE A 372 11.94 -4.14 -15.70
CA ILE A 372 10.49 -4.04 -15.86
C ILE A 372 10.10 -2.65 -16.33
N GLU A 373 9.11 -2.60 -17.22
CA GLU A 373 8.57 -1.37 -17.80
C GLU A 373 7.05 -1.37 -17.69
N ARG A 374 6.46 -0.19 -17.52
CA ARG A 374 5.00 -0.08 -17.42
C ARG A 374 4.39 -0.10 -18.80
N VAL A 375 3.34 -0.91 -18.98
CA VAL A 375 2.59 -0.94 -20.23
C VAL A 375 1.70 0.28 -20.32
N ALA A 376 1.83 1.02 -21.41
CA ALA A 376 0.97 2.16 -21.72
C ALA A 376 -0.42 1.66 -22.14
N LEU A 377 -1.34 1.57 -21.17
CA LEU A 377 -2.78 1.37 -21.37
C LEU A 377 -3.47 2.67 -21.86
N PRO A 378 -4.71 2.63 -22.39
CA PRO A 378 -5.40 3.82 -22.90
C PRO A 378 -5.46 4.96 -21.87
N TRP A 379 -5.28 6.21 -22.29
CA TRP A 379 -5.17 7.32 -21.34
C TRP A 379 -6.44 7.56 -20.52
N ALA A 380 -6.29 7.71 -19.20
CA ALA A 380 -7.39 8.03 -18.31
C ALA A 380 -7.71 9.54 -18.30
N THR A 381 -9.01 9.87 -18.33
CA THR A 381 -9.52 11.22 -18.03
C THR A 381 -10.35 11.19 -16.74
N PRO A 382 -10.47 12.31 -15.99
CA PRO A 382 -11.23 12.36 -14.74
C PRO A 382 -12.66 11.82 -14.86
N GLU A 383 -13.33 12.16 -15.96
CA GLU A 383 -14.71 11.78 -16.26
C GLU A 383 -14.84 10.27 -16.41
N LEU A 384 -13.91 9.66 -17.13
CA LEU A 384 -13.97 8.24 -17.47
C LEU A 384 -13.51 7.34 -16.33
N THR A 385 -12.62 7.81 -15.45
CA THR A 385 -12.31 7.10 -14.20
C THR A 385 -13.41 7.19 -13.16
N GLY A 386 -14.22 8.25 -13.19
CA GLY A 386 -15.31 8.44 -12.23
C GLY A 386 -16.42 7.40 -12.36
N VAL A 387 -16.56 6.80 -13.54
CA VAL A 387 -17.54 5.75 -13.84
C VAL A 387 -17.06 4.33 -13.51
N ASN A 388 -15.83 4.16 -13.01
CA ASN A 388 -15.40 2.87 -12.49
C ASN A 388 -16.25 2.51 -11.26
N THR A 389 -16.97 1.39 -11.29
CA THR A 389 -17.76 0.92 -10.13
C THR A 389 -16.94 0.09 -9.15
N GLY A 390 -15.73 -0.35 -9.54
CA GLY A 390 -14.93 -1.29 -8.74
C GLY A 390 -15.44 -2.73 -8.84
N GLU A 391 -16.19 -3.05 -9.90
CA GLU A 391 -16.76 -4.36 -10.14
C GLU A 391 -16.20 -4.93 -11.46
N PHE A 392 -16.00 -6.25 -11.49
CA PHE A 392 -15.67 -7.03 -12.67
C PHE A 392 -16.24 -8.45 -12.54
N GLY A 393 -16.59 -9.10 -13.66
CA GLY A 393 -17.00 -10.51 -13.66
C GLY A 393 -18.38 -10.78 -13.05
N GLU A 394 -19.22 -9.74 -12.90
CA GLU A 394 -20.57 -9.81 -12.32
C GLU A 394 -21.51 -10.65 -13.19
N MET A 395 -21.21 -10.72 -14.49
CA MET A 395 -21.95 -11.49 -15.49
C MET A 395 -21.44 -12.93 -15.66
N ALA A 396 -20.55 -13.39 -14.78
CA ALA A 396 -19.77 -14.63 -14.84
C ALA A 396 -18.45 -14.53 -15.64
N MET A 397 -17.61 -15.56 -15.47
CA MET A 397 -16.28 -15.66 -16.08
C MET A 397 -16.35 -15.52 -17.60
N GLY A 398 -15.54 -14.60 -18.16
CA GLY A 398 -15.40 -14.48 -19.60
C GLY A 398 -16.59 -13.83 -20.31
N MET A 399 -17.42 -13.08 -19.59
CA MET A 399 -18.47 -12.23 -20.14
C MET A 399 -18.05 -10.76 -20.13
N LEU A 400 -18.70 -9.92 -20.94
CA LEU A 400 -18.44 -8.48 -20.91
C LEU A 400 -18.77 -7.89 -19.53
N PRO A 401 -17.88 -7.06 -18.96
CA PRO A 401 -18.16 -6.33 -17.75
C PRO A 401 -19.34 -5.37 -17.96
N THR A 402 -20.15 -5.18 -16.91
CA THR A 402 -21.18 -4.14 -16.93
C THR A 402 -20.59 -2.74 -16.76
N THR A 403 -19.38 -2.65 -16.21
CA THR A 403 -18.57 -1.45 -16.13
C THR A 403 -18.08 -1.00 -17.51
N PRO A 404 -18.39 0.23 -17.97
CA PRO A 404 -17.94 0.72 -19.28
C PRO A 404 -16.46 1.17 -19.29
N PHE A 405 -15.68 0.76 -18.30
CA PHE A 405 -14.38 1.33 -17.98
C PHE A 405 -13.23 0.65 -18.76
N GLY A 406 -12.51 1.40 -19.59
CA GLY A 406 -11.49 0.86 -20.51
C GLY A 406 -10.16 1.61 -20.50
N LEU A 407 -9.71 2.19 -19.38
CA LEU A 407 -8.55 3.11 -19.38
C LEU A 407 -7.49 2.71 -18.36
N THR A 408 -6.26 3.18 -18.58
CA THR A 408 -5.12 3.02 -17.68
C THR A 408 -5.39 3.58 -16.29
N PHE A 409 -4.66 3.07 -15.32
CA PHE A 409 -4.56 3.68 -14.01
C PHE A 409 -3.96 5.07 -14.13
N ARG A 410 -4.61 6.07 -13.52
CA ARG A 410 -3.94 7.37 -13.32
C ARG A 410 -2.81 7.22 -12.33
N MET A 411 -1.88 8.18 -12.35
CA MET A 411 -1.12 8.47 -11.14
C MET A 411 -2.13 8.73 -10.02
N TYR A 412 -2.09 7.88 -9.00
CA TYR A 412 -2.88 8.03 -7.81
C TYR A 412 -2.18 9.04 -6.93
N TYR A 413 -2.92 10.05 -6.51
CA TYR A 413 -2.41 10.92 -5.48
C TYR A 413 -2.40 10.13 -4.18
N LEU A 414 -1.22 10.00 -3.55
CA LEU A 414 -1.12 9.41 -2.23
C LEU A 414 -1.38 10.48 -1.19
N GLY A 415 -2.57 10.40 -0.61
CA GLY A 415 -3.09 11.38 0.31
C GLY A 415 -2.80 11.03 1.76
N SER A 416 -2.49 12.04 2.55
CA SER A 416 -2.66 11.99 3.99
C SER A 416 -4.08 12.44 4.34
N THR A 417 -4.74 11.68 5.19
CA THR A 417 -6.10 11.97 5.67
C THR A 417 -6.10 12.10 7.19
N LEU A 418 -6.78 13.13 7.69
CA LEU A 418 -6.94 13.42 9.11
C LEU A 418 -8.42 13.71 9.41
N PRO A 419 -8.91 13.46 10.64
CA PRO A 419 -10.16 14.02 11.11
C PRO A 419 -10.17 15.54 10.99
N MET A 420 -11.29 16.12 10.53
CA MET A 420 -11.46 17.58 10.45
C MET A 420 -11.60 18.24 11.81
N PHE A 421 -11.84 17.47 12.86
CA PHE A 421 -12.07 17.99 14.19
C PHE A 421 -10.76 18.14 14.95
N TYR A 422 -10.05 19.22 14.69
CA TYR A 422 -8.94 19.65 15.53
C TYR A 422 -9.15 21.09 15.97
N ARG A 423 -9.80 21.27 17.12
CA ARG A 423 -9.88 22.60 17.77
C ARG A 423 -8.78 22.71 18.82
N ARG A 424 -7.88 23.68 18.65
CA ARG A 424 -6.88 24.03 19.66
C ARG A 424 -7.54 24.90 20.74
N THR A 425 -7.73 24.36 21.93
CA THR A 425 -8.18 25.11 23.11
C THR A 425 -7.14 24.96 24.22
N LYS A 426 -6.52 26.07 24.64
CA LYS A 426 -5.56 26.12 25.76
C LYS A 426 -4.42 25.08 25.74
N GLY A 427 -3.91 24.74 24.55
CA GLY A 427 -2.80 23.79 24.41
C GLY A 427 -3.21 22.32 24.27
N GLU A 428 -4.51 22.02 24.28
CA GLU A 428 -5.05 20.70 24.00
C GLU A 428 -5.65 20.66 22.58
N TRP A 429 -5.47 19.51 21.92
CA TRP A 429 -6.12 19.20 20.66
C TRP A 429 -7.32 18.32 20.96
N GLN A 430 -8.52 18.85 20.68
CA GLN A 430 -9.77 18.12 20.86
C GLN A 430 -10.23 17.57 19.52
N VAL A 431 -10.50 16.26 19.48
CA VAL A 431 -11.35 15.62 18.47
C VAL A 431 -12.78 15.78 18.95
N LEU A 432 -13.60 16.52 18.18
CA LEU A 432 -14.98 16.82 18.52
C LEU A 432 -15.87 15.58 18.38
#